data_AF-A0AAU3VNM9-F1
#
_entry.id   AF-A0AAU3VNM9-F1
#
_cell.length_a   1.000
_cell.length_b   1.000
_cell.length_c   1.000
_cell.angle_alpha   90.00
_cell.angle_beta   90.00
_cell.angle_gamma   90.00
#
_symmetry.space_group_name_H-M   'P 1'
#
loop_
_entity.id
_entity.type
_entity.pdbx_description
1 polymer ?
#
loop_
_entity_poly.entity_id
_entity_poly.type
_entity_poly.pdbx_seq_one_letter_code
_entity_poly.pdbx_strand_id
1 'polypeptide(L)'
;MSGRCLSCRSWASTGTADPRLANQERLFFEICAQALWGRCVAVPALDGLVNDWLEPLAAAEIATGTDPALARNRARLGLGAVRGLLLDLLATGDHDGVNAAMEDFLRLYYSPK
;
A
#
# COMPACT_ATOMS: atom_id res chain seq x y z
N MET A 1 -20.24 7.15 24.74
CA MET A 1 -19.26 8.09 24.15
C MET A 1 -17.95 7.37 23.94
N SER A 2 -17.67 6.92 22.71
CA SER A 2 -16.29 6.69 22.26
C SER A 2 -16.23 7.08 20.78
N GLY A 3 -15.46 8.13 20.52
CA GLY A 3 -15.32 8.73 19.20
C GLY A 3 -14.56 7.79 18.28
N ARG A 4 -15.29 7.03 17.46
CA ARG A 4 -14.70 6.28 16.35
C ARG A 4 -14.17 7.27 15.32
N CYS A 5 -12.83 7.33 15.24
CA CYS A 5 -12.07 8.16 14.30
C CYS A 5 -12.58 7.95 12.87
N LEU A 6 -12.78 9.03 12.12
CA LEU A 6 -13.24 9.00 10.73
C LEU A 6 -12.29 8.22 9.81
N SER A 7 -11.01 8.10 10.19
CA SER A 7 -10.02 7.29 9.48
C SER A 7 -10.33 5.78 9.54
N CYS A 8 -10.87 5.23 10.63
CA CYS A 8 -11.27 3.81 10.69
C CYS A 8 -12.47 3.48 9.81
N ARG A 9 -13.35 4.46 9.52
CA ARG A 9 -14.51 4.23 8.64
C ARG A 9 -14.12 4.14 7.18
N SER A 10 -13.08 4.83 6.72
CA SER A 10 -12.71 4.76 5.30
C SER A 10 -12.24 3.36 4.94
N TRP A 11 -11.43 2.72 5.79
CA TRP A 11 -10.89 1.38 5.57
C TRP A 11 -11.97 0.29 5.60
N ALA A 12 -12.89 0.31 6.56
CA ALA A 12 -13.97 -0.69 6.65
C ALA A 12 -15.02 -0.60 5.51
N SER A 13 -15.18 0.56 4.87
CA SER A 13 -16.04 0.71 3.68
C SER A 13 -15.28 0.57 2.35
N THR A 14 -13.95 0.54 2.37
CA THR A 14 -13.09 0.13 1.24
C THR A 14 -12.53 -1.24 1.53
N GLY A 15 -13.41 -2.24 1.58
CA GLY A 15 -12.99 -3.64 1.59
C GLY A 15 -11.92 -3.85 0.52
N THR A 16 -10.77 -4.37 0.94
CA THR A 16 -9.64 -4.74 0.11
C THR A 16 -10.08 -5.37 -1.21
N ALA A 17 -9.61 -4.76 -2.31
CA ALA A 17 -9.95 -5.01 -3.71
C ALA A 17 -11.46 -5.14 -4.00
N ASP A 18 -12.08 -4.04 -4.44
CA ASP A 18 -13.30 -4.16 -5.26
C ASP A 18 -13.01 -5.22 -6.34
N PRO A 19 -13.81 -6.30 -6.45
CA PRO A 19 -13.58 -7.33 -7.46
C PRO A 19 -13.42 -6.78 -8.89
N ARG A 20 -13.98 -5.59 -9.15
CA ARG A 20 -13.81 -4.85 -10.41
C ARG A 20 -12.38 -4.34 -10.63
N LEU A 21 -11.60 -4.15 -9.57
CA LEU A 21 -10.20 -3.71 -9.58
C LEU A 21 -9.20 -4.87 -9.63
N ALA A 22 -9.60 -6.10 -9.29
CA ALA A 22 -8.71 -7.26 -9.27
C ALA A 22 -7.99 -7.48 -10.62
N ASN A 23 -8.64 -7.19 -11.74
CA ASN A 23 -8.00 -7.25 -13.07
C ASN A 23 -6.92 -6.18 -13.26
N GLN A 24 -7.12 -4.99 -12.69
CA GLN A 24 -6.14 -3.89 -12.75
C GLN A 24 -4.93 -4.21 -11.88
N GLU A 25 -5.14 -4.80 -10.71
CA GLU A 25 -4.05 -5.21 -9.80
C GLU A 25 -3.22 -6.33 -10.42
N ARG A 26 -3.85 -7.34 -11.05
CA ARG A 26 -3.15 -8.37 -11.83
C ARG A 26 -2.33 -7.76 -12.96
N LEU A 27 -2.91 -6.82 -13.71
CA LEU A 27 -2.22 -6.12 -14.78
C LEU A 27 -1.04 -5.29 -14.26
N PHE A 28 -1.18 -4.64 -13.11
CA PHE A 28 -0.10 -3.91 -12.44
C PHE A 28 1.09 -4.82 -12.17
N PHE A 29 0.87 -6.00 -11.56
CA PHE A 29 1.95 -6.96 -11.28
C PHE A 29 2.57 -7.54 -12.56
N GLU A 30 1.75 -7.84 -13.58
CA GLU A 30 2.22 -8.32 -14.87
C GLU A 30 3.13 -7.30 -15.56
N ILE A 31 2.73 -6.03 -15.61
CA ILE A 31 3.54 -4.95 -16.18
C ILE A 31 4.84 -4.78 -15.39
N CYS A 32 4.78 -4.82 -14.05
CA CYS A 32 5.99 -4.76 -13.21
C CYS A 32 6.93 -5.91 -13.53
N ALA A 33 6.43 -7.14 -13.63
CA ALA A 33 7.23 -8.30 -13.99
C ALA A 33 7.87 -8.13 -15.37
N GLN A 34 7.08 -7.79 -16.39
CA GLN A 34 7.59 -7.56 -17.75
C GLN A 34 8.66 -6.48 -17.79
N ALA A 35 8.47 -5.39 -17.05
CA ALA A 35 9.42 -4.29 -16.95
C ALA A 35 10.73 -4.73 -16.29
N LEU A 36 10.67 -5.51 -15.21
CA LEU A 36 11.83 -6.10 -14.53
C LEU A 36 12.57 -7.11 -15.42
N TRP A 37 11.86 -7.80 -16.31
CA TRP A 37 12.44 -8.66 -17.35
C TRP A 37 13.00 -7.87 -18.56
N GLY A 38 12.95 -6.54 -18.54
CA GLY A 38 13.54 -5.69 -19.58
C GLY A 38 12.72 -5.61 -20.88
N ARG A 39 11.42 -5.93 -20.85
CA ARG A 39 10.55 -5.76 -22.02
C ARG A 39 10.44 -4.28 -22.37
N CYS A 40 10.89 -3.89 -23.57
CA CYS A 40 10.99 -2.48 -23.98
C CYS A 40 9.69 -1.67 -23.79
N VAL A 41 8.53 -2.29 -24.05
CA VAL A 41 7.21 -1.67 -23.88
C VAL A 41 6.81 -1.46 -22.42
N ALA A 42 7.40 -2.21 -21.49
CA ALA A 42 7.05 -2.20 -20.07
C ALA A 42 8.08 -1.49 -19.19
N VAL A 43 9.35 -1.40 -19.61
CA VAL A 43 10.42 -0.70 -18.84
C VAL A 43 10.02 0.70 -18.35
N PRO A 44 9.34 1.55 -19.14
CA PRO A 44 8.89 2.86 -18.65
C PRO A 44 7.93 2.80 -17.47
N ALA A 45 7.27 1.67 -17.21
CA ALA A 45 6.39 1.51 -16.05
C ALA A 45 7.16 1.43 -14.71
N LEU A 46 8.49 1.25 -14.74
CA LEU A 46 9.32 1.38 -13.53
C LEU A 46 9.57 2.85 -13.17
N ASP A 47 9.42 3.77 -14.13
CA ASP A 47 9.54 5.20 -13.88
C ASP A 47 8.40 5.61 -12.94
N GLY A 48 8.78 6.24 -11.82
CA GLY A 48 7.80 6.67 -10.82
C GLY A 48 7.16 5.56 -9.99
N LEU A 49 7.33 4.27 -10.34
CA LEU A 49 6.71 3.14 -9.65
C LEU A 49 6.89 3.18 -8.14
N VAL A 50 8.06 3.62 -7.67
CA VAL A 50 8.34 3.77 -6.24
C VAL A 50 8.34 5.24 -5.83
N ASN A 51 9.07 6.10 -6.53
CA ASN A 51 9.32 7.47 -6.05
C ASN A 51 8.06 8.34 -6.05
N ASP A 52 7.18 8.21 -7.03
CA ASP A 52 5.94 9.02 -7.12
C ASP A 52 4.98 8.74 -5.97
N TRP A 53 5.08 7.56 -5.36
CA TRP A 53 4.31 7.17 -4.17
C TRP A 53 5.09 7.46 -2.88
N LEU A 54 6.40 7.21 -2.89
CA LEU A 54 7.24 7.33 -1.71
C LEU A 54 7.34 8.77 -1.22
N GLU A 55 7.41 9.75 -2.12
CA GLU A 55 7.54 11.16 -1.77
C GLU A 55 6.28 11.71 -1.07
N PRO A 56 5.06 11.55 -1.62
CA PRO A 56 3.83 11.96 -0.92
C PRO A 56 3.64 11.26 0.43
N LEU A 57 3.95 9.96 0.51
CA LEU A 57 3.81 9.20 1.76
C LEU A 57 4.81 9.69 2.83
N ALA A 58 6.06 9.96 2.44
CA ALA A 58 7.06 10.51 3.34
C ALA A 58 6.68 11.93 3.79
N ALA A 59 6.13 12.76 2.89
CA ALA A 59 5.64 14.09 3.23
C ALA A 59 4.49 14.03 4.25
N ALA A 60 3.58 13.07 4.12
CA ALA A 60 2.49 12.86 5.07
C ALA A 60 3.03 12.49 6.47
N GLU A 61 4.03 11.62 6.55
CA GLU A 61 4.71 11.28 7.81
C GLU A 61 5.39 12.50 8.45
N ILE A 62 6.11 13.30 7.66
CA ILE A 62 6.78 14.52 8.13
C ILE A 62 5.74 15.52 8.67
N ALA A 63 4.58 15.65 8.03
CA ALA A 63 3.50 16.52 8.50
C ALA A 63 2.95 16.12 9.88
N THR A 64 3.15 14.86 10.30
CA THR A 64 2.82 14.39 11.66
C THR A 64 3.95 14.58 12.68
N GLY A 65 5.06 15.23 12.28
CA GLY A 65 6.21 15.51 13.14
C GLY A 65 7.28 14.39 13.15
N THR A 66 7.21 13.43 12.23
CA THR A 66 8.23 12.40 12.08
C THR A 66 9.51 12.98 11.45
N ASP A 67 10.67 12.59 11.97
CA ASP A 67 11.98 12.92 11.37
C ASP A 67 12.04 12.50 9.88
N PRO A 68 12.59 13.30 8.96
CA PRO A 68 12.57 13.00 7.52
C PRO A 68 13.18 11.64 7.12
N ALA A 69 14.27 11.21 7.76
CA ALA A 69 14.88 9.93 7.43
C ALA A 69 13.99 8.77 7.91
N LEU A 70 13.40 8.90 9.10
CA LEU A 70 12.43 7.93 9.61
C LEU A 70 11.15 7.90 8.78
N ALA A 71 10.64 9.06 8.36
CA ALA A 71 9.45 9.21 7.54
C ALA A 71 9.60 8.50 6.18
N ARG A 72 10.75 8.68 5.51
CA ARG A 72 11.04 7.98 4.25
C ARG A 72 11.09 6.46 4.43
N ASN A 73 11.64 5.98 5.53
CA ASN A 73 11.70 4.55 5.83
C ASN A 73 10.29 3.99 6.09
N ARG A 74 9.47 4.67 6.88
CA ARG A 74 8.08 4.27 7.15
C ARG A 74 7.22 4.27 5.89
N ALA A 75 7.35 5.30 5.05
CA ALA A 75 6.69 5.36 3.77
C ALA A 75 7.05 4.17 2.86
N ARG A 76 8.33 3.77 2.83
CA ARG A 76 8.78 2.59 2.07
C ARG A 76 8.22 1.29 2.64
N LEU A 77 8.16 1.16 3.97
CA LEU A 77 7.55 0.00 4.63
C LEU A 77 6.06 -0.10 4.32
N GLY A 78 5.31 1.00 4.42
CA GLY A 78 3.89 1.04 4.08
C GLY A 78 3.62 0.70 2.62
N LEU A 79 4.39 1.28 1.70
CA LEU A 79 4.25 0.98 0.27
C LEU A 79 4.54 -0.50 -0.04
N GLY A 80 5.56 -1.08 0.61
CA GLY A 80 5.89 -2.50 0.49
C GLY A 80 4.80 -3.41 1.07
N ALA A 81 4.31 -3.09 2.28
CA ALA A 81 3.26 -3.85 2.95
C ALA A 81 1.97 -3.90 2.12
N VAL A 82 1.50 -2.75 1.61
CA VAL A 82 0.31 -2.68 0.76
C VAL A 82 0.47 -3.57 -0.49
N ARG A 83 1.61 -3.45 -1.21
CA ARG A 83 1.84 -4.25 -2.42
C ARG A 83 1.95 -5.75 -2.15
N GLY A 84 2.61 -6.12 -1.05
CA GLY A 84 2.69 -7.52 -0.63
C GLY A 84 1.33 -8.10 -0.31
N LEU A 85 0.50 -7.36 0.43
CA LEU A 85 -0.84 -7.77 0.81
C LEU A 85 -1.82 -7.83 -0.37
N LEU A 86 -1.68 -6.95 -1.36
CA LEU A 86 -2.43 -7.05 -2.62
C LEU A 86 -2.05 -8.32 -3.40
N LEU A 87 -0.75 -8.65 -3.46
CA LEU A 87 -0.30 -9.87 -4.12
C LEU A 87 -0.79 -11.12 -3.39
N ASP A 88 -0.73 -11.14 -2.06
CA ASP A 88 -1.29 -12.20 -1.22
C ASP A 88 -2.77 -12.40 -1.54
N LEU A 89 -3.57 -11.33 -1.49
CA LEU A 89 -5.00 -11.38 -1.79
C LEU A 89 -5.29 -11.97 -3.18
N LEU A 90 -4.54 -11.57 -4.20
CA LEU A 90 -4.72 -12.10 -5.56
C LEU A 90 -4.35 -13.58 -5.66
N ALA A 91 -3.38 -14.04 -4.87
CA ALA A 91 -2.90 -15.42 -4.88
C ALA A 91 -3.79 -16.36 -4.05
N THR A 92 -4.34 -15.89 -2.92
CA THR A 92 -5.05 -16.71 -1.94
C THR A 92 -6.55 -16.48 -1.94
N GLY A 93 -7.01 -15.28 -2.30
CA GLY A 93 -8.40 -14.84 -2.14
C GLY A 93 -8.82 -14.62 -0.68
N ASP A 94 -7.87 -14.65 0.26
CA ASP A 94 -8.14 -14.51 1.70
C ASP A 94 -8.30 -13.03 2.10
N HIS A 95 -9.51 -12.50 1.85
CA HIS A 95 -9.84 -11.12 2.23
C HIS A 95 -9.74 -10.89 3.74
N ASP A 96 -10.14 -11.86 4.56
CA ASP A 96 -10.18 -11.71 6.02
C ASP A 96 -8.75 -11.67 6.59
N GLY A 97 -7.88 -12.59 6.16
CA GLY A 97 -6.48 -12.62 6.56
C GLY A 97 -5.72 -11.36 6.14
N VAL A 98 -5.91 -10.91 4.89
CA VAL A 98 -5.25 -9.70 4.37
C VAL A 98 -5.72 -8.44 5.10
N ASN A 99 -7.02 -8.33 5.40
CA ASN A 99 -7.55 -7.21 6.19
C ASN A 99 -6.98 -7.19 7.61
N ALA A 100 -6.96 -8.34 8.29
CA ALA A 100 -6.40 -8.46 9.63
C ALA A 100 -4.90 -8.07 9.65
N ALA A 101 -4.13 -8.53 8.67
CA ALA A 101 -2.71 -8.18 8.55
C ALA A 101 -2.49 -6.68 8.32
N MET A 102 -3.33 -6.03 7.51
CA MET A 102 -3.28 -4.59 7.30
C MET A 102 -3.63 -3.81 8.56
N GLU A 103 -4.65 -4.22 9.31
CA GLU A 103 -5.01 -3.61 10.59
C GLU A 103 -3.87 -3.70 11.61
N ASP A 104 -3.20 -4.86 11.70
CA ASP A 104 -2.05 -5.06 12.56
C ASP A 104 -0.85 -4.20 12.12
N PHE A 105 -0.60 -4.09 10.81
CA PHE A 105 0.41 -3.17 10.27
C PHE A 105 0.12 -1.72 10.68
N LEU A 106 -1.12 -1.26 10.54
CA LEU A 106 -1.52 0.09 10.94
C LEU A 106 -1.35 0.30 12.45
N ARG A 107 -1.64 -0.71 13.29
CA ARG A 107 -1.42 -0.63 14.74
C ARG A 107 0.07 -0.52 15.09
N LEU A 108 0.93 -1.29 14.43
CA LEU A 108 2.38 -1.27 14.71
C LEU A 108 3.04 0.06 14.32
N TYR A 109 2.60 0.69 13.23
CA TYR A 109 3.29 1.86 12.66
C TYR A 109 2.56 3.19 12.82
N TYR A 110 1.23 3.18 12.96
CA TYR A 110 0.36 4.36 12.96
C TYR A 110 -0.53 4.48 14.21
N SER A 111 -0.27 3.69 15.25
CA SER A 111 -0.99 3.85 16.51
C SER A 111 -0.79 5.28 17.07
N PRO A 112 -1.87 5.98 17.43
CA PRO A 112 -1.76 7.27 18.09
C PRO A 112 -0.99 7.10 19.41
N LYS A 113 -0.04 8.00 19.66
CA LYS A 113 0.61 8.13 20.97
C LYS A 113 -0.40 8.58 22.03
#